data_AF-A0A0B5CQH0-F1
#
_entry.id   AF-A0A0B5CQH0-F1
#
_cell.length_a   1.000
_cell.length_b   1.000
_cell.length_c   1.000
_cell.angle_alpha   90.00
_cell.angle_beta   90.00
_cell.angle_gamma   90.00
#
_symmetry.space_group_name_H-M   'P 1'
#
loop_
_entity.id
_entity.type
_entity.pdbx_description
1 polymer ?
#
loop_
_entity_poly.entity_id
_entity_poly.type
_entity_poly.pdbx_seq_one_letter_code
_entity_poly.pdbx_strand_id
1 'polypeptide(L)' 'FLSKGGVLILTTWVSQAAVEEQTSVIFLILKVFCHLPLHKASPENMSPILQSVNGLRFYRTSDISNRAKGLLSRWTK' A
#
# COMPACT_ATOMS: atom_id res chain seq x y z
N PHE A 1 -6.53 12.20 -8.76
CA PHE A 1 -5.82 10.93 -8.44
C PHE A 1 -6.65 10.07 -7.48
N LEU A 2 -6.88 10.51 -6.23
CA LEU A 2 -7.62 9.74 -5.22
C LEU A 2 -9.06 9.36 -5.61
N SER A 3 -9.81 10.28 -6.23
CA SER A 3 -11.20 10.06 -6.67
C SER A 3 -11.33 9.56 -8.13
N LYS A 4 -10.22 9.33 -8.81
CA LYS A 4 -10.17 9.00 -10.25
C LYS A 4 -9.58 7.58 -10.48
N GLY A 5 -9.60 6.72 -9.47
CA GLY A 5 -9.10 5.34 -9.55
C GLY A 5 -7.57 5.17 -9.53
N GLY A 6 -6.78 6.24 -9.47
CA GLY A 6 -5.31 6.13 -9.44
C GLY A 6 -4.77 5.33 -8.24
N VAL A 7 -5.50 5.36 -7.12
CA VAL A 7 -5.20 4.56 -5.93
C VAL A 7 -5.41 3.08 -6.18
N LEU A 8 -6.45 2.69 -6.93
CA LEU A 8 -6.72 1.29 -7.28
C LEU A 8 -5.59 0.73 -8.16
N ILE A 9 -5.08 1.53 -9.11
CA ILE A 9 -3.94 1.15 -9.95
C ILE A 9 -2.71 0.83 -9.09
N LEU A 10 -2.39 1.69 -8.12
CA LEU A 10 -1.27 1.43 -7.19
C LEU A 10 -1.50 0.17 -6.34
N THR A 11 -2.73 -0.07 -5.89
CA THR A 11 -3.09 -1.28 -5.14
C THR A 11 -2.94 -2.55 -5.99
N THR A 12 -3.32 -2.50 -7.27
CA THR A 12 -3.09 -3.60 -8.20
C THR A 12 -1.60 -3.84 -8.40
N TRP A 13 -0.83 -2.79 -8.69
CA TRP A 13 0.60 -2.91 -8.94
C TRP A 13 1.38 -3.43 -7.74
N VAL A 14 1.06 -2.99 -6.52
CA VAL A 14 1.78 -3.47 -5.32
C VAL A 14 1.45 -4.94 -5.03
N SER A 15 0.23 -5.37 -5.33
CA SER A 15 -0.18 -6.77 -5.16
C SER A 15 0.52 -7.67 -6.18
N GLN A 16 0.60 -7.22 -7.44
CA GLN A 16 1.34 -7.92 -8.49
C GLN A 16 2.85 -7.96 -8.19
N ALA A 17 3.44 -6.82 -7.80
CA ALA A 17 4.85 -6.75 -7.44
C ALA A 17 5.20 -7.66 -6.26
N ALA A 18 4.27 -7.89 -5.32
CA ALA A 18 4.45 -8.83 -4.23
C ALA A 18 4.54 -10.28 -4.73
N VAL A 19 3.71 -10.67 -5.69
CA VAL A 19 3.72 -12.00 -6.33
C VAL A 19 4.97 -12.20 -7.18
N GLU A 20 5.38 -11.17 -7.92
CA GLU A 20 6.55 -11.19 -8.80
C GLU A 20 7.88 -10.94 -8.07
N GLU A 21 7.83 -10.79 -6.75
CA GLU A 21 8.99 -10.50 -5.90
C GLU A 21 9.78 -9.23 -6.29
N GLN A 22 9.11 -8.26 -6.92
CA GLN A 22 9.70 -6.99 -7.35
C GLN A 22 9.82 -6.00 -6.18
N THR A 23 10.78 -6.26 -5.29
CA THR A 23 10.98 -5.52 -4.04
C THR A 23 11.13 -4.01 -4.24
N SER A 24 11.85 -3.57 -5.29
CA SER A 24 12.02 -2.15 -5.62
C SER A 24 10.69 -1.46 -5.95
N VAL A 25 9.79 -2.15 -6.66
CA VAL A 25 8.46 -1.62 -7.02
C VAL A 25 7.58 -1.53 -5.78
N ILE A 26 7.56 -2.59 -4.95
CA ILE A 26 6.83 -2.59 -3.67
C ILE A 26 7.27 -1.40 -2.82
N PHE A 27 8.59 -1.22 -2.68
CA PHE A 27 9.16 -0.13 -1.87
C PHE A 27 8.75 1.24 -2.39
N LEU A 28 8.81 1.47 -3.71
CA LEU A 28 8.40 2.72 -4.33
C LEU A 28 6.92 3.01 -4.07
N ILE A 29 6.04 2.02 -4.22
CA ILE A 29 4.60 2.19 -4.00
C ILE A 29 4.29 2.46 -2.54
N LEU A 30 4.92 1.76 -1.58
CA LEU A 30 4.77 2.05 -0.15
C LEU A 30 5.23 3.47 0.19
N LYS A 31 6.28 3.97 -0.46
CA LYS A 31 6.72 5.37 -0.33
C LYS A 31 5.66 6.32 -0.89
N VAL A 32 5.05 6.03 -2.03
CA VAL A 32 3.94 6.83 -2.58
C VAL A 32 2.75 6.86 -1.62
N PHE A 33 2.33 5.72 -1.08
CA PHE A 33 1.26 5.63 -0.08
C PHE A 33 1.53 6.45 1.18
N CYS A 34 2.80 6.58 1.59
CA CYS A 34 3.19 7.42 2.73
C CYS A 34 2.85 8.90 2.54
N HIS A 35 2.91 9.39 1.29
CA HIS A 35 2.73 10.79 0.93
C HIS A 35 1.33 11.12 0.40
N LEU A 36 0.53 10.11 0.04
CA LEU A 36 -0.84 10.33 -0.40
C LEU A 36 -1.75 10.70 0.78
N PRO A 37 -2.65 11.68 0.63
CA PRO A 37 -3.62 12.02 1.67
C PRO A 37 -4.78 11.02 1.67
N LEU A 38 -4.48 9.76 2.00
CA LEU A 38 -5.41 8.63 1.93
C LEU A 38 -6.59 8.76 2.90
N HIS A 39 -6.48 9.58 3.95
CA HIS A 39 -7.61 9.98 4.79
C HIS A 39 -8.72 10.73 4.02
N LYS A 40 -8.42 11.22 2.80
CA LYS A 40 -9.39 11.86 1.89
C LYS A 40 -9.90 10.90 0.81
N ALA A 41 -9.43 9.65 0.77
CA ALA A 41 -9.94 8.64 -0.15
C ALA A 41 -11.27 8.10 0.38
N SER A 42 -12.18 7.75 -0.53
CA SER A 42 -13.45 7.12 -0.15
C SER A 42 -13.20 5.73 0.46
N PRO A 43 -14.10 5.24 1.34
CA PRO A 43 -13.97 3.91 1.96
C PRO A 43 -13.80 2.76 0.96
N GLU A 44 -14.47 2.85 -0.19
CA GLU A 44 -14.37 1.90 -1.31
C GLU A 44 -12.94 1.79 -1.86
N ASN A 45 -12.19 2.89 -1.88
CA ASN A 45 -10.82 2.94 -2.35
C ASN A 45 -9.84 2.57 -1.23
N MET A 46 -10.17 2.85 0.03
CA MET A 46 -9.32 2.52 1.19
C MET A 46 -9.27 1.02 1.49
N SER A 47 -10.39 0.32 1.35
CA SER A 47 -10.48 -1.09 1.76
C SER A 47 -9.49 -1.99 1.00
N PRO A 48 -9.36 -1.90 -0.35
CA PRO A 48 -8.38 -2.67 -1.10
C PRO A 48 -6.93 -2.33 -0.72
N ILE A 49 -6.62 -1.06 -0.43
CA ILE A 49 -5.28 -0.64 0.01
C ILE A 49 -4.94 -1.31 1.34
N LEU A 50 -5.86 -1.22 2.31
CA LEU A 50 -5.65 -1.79 3.63
C LEU A 50 -5.41 -3.30 3.54
N GLN A 51 -6.20 -4.01 2.72
CA GLN A 51 -6.02 -5.44 2.51
C GLN A 51 -4.64 -5.76 1.90
N SER A 52 -4.25 -5.07 0.83
CA SER A 52 -2.98 -5.30 0.15
C SER A 52 -1.78 -5.00 1.06
N VAL A 53 -1.79 -3.85 1.75
CA VAL A 53 -0.72 -3.46 2.68
C VAL A 53 -0.70 -4.35 3.93
N ASN A 54 -1.86 -4.85 4.40
CA ASN A 54 -1.91 -5.81 5.49
C ASN A 54 -1.26 -7.16 5.11
N GLY A 55 -1.35 -7.59 3.86
CA GLY A 55 -0.59 -8.76 3.38
C GLY A 55 0.93 -8.56 3.50
N LEU A 56 1.41 -7.34 3.21
CA LEU A 56 2.84 -7.01 3.25
C LEU A 56 3.44 -6.97 4.67
N ARG A 57 2.64 -7.00 5.75
CA ARG A 57 3.16 -7.03 7.13
C ARG A 57 4.00 -8.28 7.45
N PHE A 58 3.87 -9.32 6.62
CA PHE A 58 4.62 -10.57 6.72
C PHE A 58 5.58 -10.77 5.54
N TYR A 59 5.82 -9.73 4.75
CA TYR A 59 6.74 -9.83 3.61
C TYR A 59 8.16 -10.17 4.08
N ARG A 60 8.83 -11.07 3.35
CA ARG A 60 10.14 -11.63 3.74
C ARG A 60 11.22 -10.58 3.97
N THR A 61 11.19 -9.48 3.22
CA THR A 61 12.09 -8.35 3.39
C THR A 61 11.62 -7.48 4.55
N SER A 62 12.41 -7.42 5.63
CA SER A 62 12.10 -6.69 6.87
C SER A 62 11.76 -5.22 6.63
N ASP A 63 12.45 -4.55 5.71
CA ASP A 63 12.20 -3.14 5.39
C ASP A 63 10.79 -2.91 4.81
N ILE A 64 10.31 -3.84 3.98
CA ILE A 64 8.97 -3.78 3.39
C ILE A 64 7.93 -4.03 4.48
N SER A 65 8.11 -5.08 5.28
CA SER A 65 7.15 -5.42 6.33
C SER A 65 7.06 -4.36 7.43
N ASN A 66 8.18 -3.76 7.82
CA ASN A 66 8.20 -2.66 8.79
C ASN A 66 7.49 -1.41 8.26
N ARG A 67 7.69 -1.06 6.98
CA ARG A 67 6.97 0.07 6.35
C ARG A 67 5.48 -0.18 6.24
N ALA A 68 5.07 -1.40 5.86
CA ALA A 68 3.67 -1.78 5.80
C ALA A 68 2.99 -1.63 7.18
N LYS A 69 3.62 -2.14 8.25
CA LYS A 69 3.13 -1.97 9.63
C LYS A 69 3.00 -0.49 10.01
N GLY A 70 3.99 0.33 9.65
CA GLY A 70 3.97 1.76 9.90
C GLY A 70 2.83 2.49 9.18
N LEU A 71 2.54 2.15 7.93
CA LEU A 71 1.41 2.71 7.18
C LEU A 71 0.07 2.29 7.78
N LEU A 72 -0.12 1.01 8.10
CA LEU A 72 -1.34 0.52 8.74
C LEU A 72 -1.61 1.26 10.05
N SER A 73 -0.59 1.38 10.92
CA SER A 73 -0.72 2.12 12.18
C SER A 73 -1.10 3.60 11.99
N ARG A 74 -0.70 4.23 10.87
CA ARG A 74 -1.04 5.62 10.55
C ARG A 74 -2.47 5.78 10.02
N TRP A 75 -3.04 4.76 9.41
CA TRP A 75 -4.38 4.82 8.82
C TRP A 75 -5.48 4.31 9.76
N THR A 76 -5.12 3.51 10.77
CA THR A 76 -6.06 3.00 11.78
C THR A 76 -6.11 3.84 13.05
N LYS A 77 -5.34 4.94 13.11
CA LYS A 77 -5.42 5.96 14.17
C LYS A 77 -6.33 7.09 13.71
#